data_AF-A0A7K4N2Q0-F1
#
_entry.id   AF-A0A7K4N2Q0-F1
#
_cell.length_a   1.000
_cell.length_b   1.000
_cell.length_c   1.000
_cell.angle_alpha   90.00
_cell.angle_beta   90.00
_cell.angle_gamma   90.00
#
_symmetry.space_group_name_H-M   'P 1'
#
loop_
_entity.id
_entity.type
_entity.pdbx_description
1 polymer ?
#
loop_
_entity_poly.entity_id
_entity_poly.type
_entity_poly.pdbx_seq_one_letter_code
_entity_poly.pdbx_strand_id
1 'polypeptide(L)'
;MSEQKTKHDIIVIGAGPAGYTAGIYSSRARRDTLLISGILPGGQLMNTTDVENYPGFDEGIMGPDLMIIMRKQAEKMGTKIIDDEVVSVD
;
A
#
# COMPACT_ATOMS: atom_id res chain seq x y z
N MET A 1 12.63 9.78 20.92
CA MET A 1 11.72 8.74 20.44
C MET A 1 10.40 9.43 20.13
N SER A 2 9.93 9.41 18.88
CA SER A 2 8.65 10.03 18.53
C SER A 2 7.52 9.23 19.18
N GLU A 3 6.53 9.92 19.76
CA GLU A 3 5.30 9.27 20.24
C GLU A 3 4.66 8.47 19.09
N GLN A 4 4.45 7.17 19.30
CA GLN A 4 3.64 6.37 18.40
C GLN A 4 2.19 6.84 18.54
N LYS A 5 1.68 7.46 17.49
CA LYS A 5 0.25 7.77 17.38
C LYS A 5 -0.53 6.44 17.43
N THR A 6 -1.43 6.31 18.40
CA THR A 6 -2.19 5.07 18.67
C THR A 6 -3.59 5.06 18.04
N LYS A 7 -3.96 6.12 17.33
CA LYS A 7 -5.27 6.27 16.68
C LYS A 7 -5.10 6.82 15.27
N HIS A 8 -5.81 6.20 14.34
CA HIS A 8 -5.91 6.59 12.94
C HIS A 8 -7.39 6.62 12.54
N ASP A 9 -7.76 7.47 11.59
CA ASP A 9 -9.12 7.50 11.05
C ASP A 9 -9.42 6.20 10.28
N ILE A 10 -8.40 5.69 9.57
CA ILE A 10 -8.48 4.50 8.71
C ILE A 10 -7.21 3.67 8.91
N ILE A 11 -7.39 2.36 9.10
CA ILE A 11 -6.31 1.37 9.07
C ILE A 11 -6.57 0.41 7.91
N VAL A 12 -5.59 0.29 7.02
CA VAL A 12 -5.59 -0.64 5.89
C VAL A 12 -4.64 -1.79 6.22
N ILE A 13 -5.14 -3.02 6.20
CA ILE A 13 -4.34 -4.22 6.45
C ILE A 13 -4.05 -4.90 5.10
N GLY A 14 -2.78 -4.94 4.72
CA GLY A 14 -2.28 -5.53 3.48
C GLY A 14 -1.77 -4.49 2.48
N ALA A 15 -0.57 -4.73 1.95
CA ALA A 15 0.12 -3.87 0.98
C ALA A 15 0.06 -4.39 -0.47
N GLY A 16 -1.10 -4.89 -0.91
CA GLY A 16 -1.33 -5.18 -2.33
C GLY A 16 -1.85 -3.96 -3.12
N PRO A 17 -2.23 -4.14 -4.39
CA PRO A 17 -2.85 -3.08 -5.20
C PRO A 17 -4.07 -2.43 -4.53
N ALA A 18 -4.92 -3.27 -3.90
CA ALA A 18 -6.11 -2.80 -3.19
C ALA A 18 -5.74 -1.92 -2.00
N GLY A 19 -4.79 -2.35 -1.17
CA GLY A 19 -4.36 -1.61 0.01
C GLY A 19 -3.70 -0.28 -0.34
N TYR A 20 -2.78 -0.27 -1.31
CA TYR A 20 -2.17 0.97 -1.77
C TYR A 20 -3.19 1.93 -2.38
N THR A 21 -4.16 1.43 -3.17
CA THR A 21 -5.23 2.27 -3.71
C THR A 21 -6.10 2.85 -2.60
N ALA A 22 -6.48 2.05 -1.60
CA ALA A 22 -7.22 2.53 -0.43
C ALA A 22 -6.44 3.61 0.34
N GLY A 23 -5.12 3.43 0.53
CA GLY A 23 -4.23 4.42 1.13
C GLY A 23 -4.22 5.73 0.34
N ILE A 24 -3.98 5.66 -0.97
CA ILE A 24 -3.97 6.82 -1.87
C ILE A 24 -5.23 7.67 -1.70
N TYR A 25 -6.41 7.04 -1.77
CA TYR A 25 -7.68 7.79 -1.73
C TYR A 25 -8.02 8.29 -0.32
N SER A 26 -7.76 7.49 0.71
CA SER A 26 -8.02 7.87 2.10
C SER A 26 -7.17 9.06 2.54
N SER A 27 -5.86 9.02 2.22
CA SER A 27 -4.95 10.12 2.53
C SER A 27 -5.24 11.36 1.68
N ARG A 28 -5.63 11.21 0.40
CA ARG A 28 -6.12 12.33 -0.42
C ARG A 28 -7.36 13.01 0.16
N ALA A 29 -8.25 12.24 0.80
CA ALA A 29 -9.40 12.76 1.53
C ALA A 29 -9.03 13.38 2.89
N ARG A 30 -7.74 13.59 3.17
CA ARG A 30 -7.18 14.13 4.42
C ARG A 30 -7.53 13.30 5.65
N ARG A 31 -7.72 11.99 5.48
CA ARG A 31 -7.85 11.05 6.60
C ARG A 31 -6.49 10.62 7.08
N ASP A 32 -6.32 10.59 8.39
CA ASP A 32 -5.14 9.99 8.99
C ASP A 32 -5.16 8.48 8.76
N THR A 33 -4.36 8.03 7.79
CA THR A 33 -4.43 6.67 7.25
C THR A 33 -3.13 5.93 7.55
N LEU A 34 -3.25 4.79 8.22
CA LEU A 34 -2.18 3.82 8.42
C LEU A 34 -2.40 2.63 7.49
N LEU A 35 -1.34 2.18 6.81
CA LEU A 35 -1.31 0.92 6.09
C LEU A 35 -0.28 0.01 6.75
N ILE A 36 -0.70 -1.21 7.07
CA ILE A 36 0.15 -2.26 7.65
C ILE A 36 0.44 -3.28 6.55
N SER A 37 1.71 -3.43 6.16
CA SER A 37 2.03 -4.07 4.88
C SER A 37 1.91 -5.60 4.89
N GLY A 38 2.06 -6.23 6.05
CA GLY A 38 2.11 -7.68 6.19
C GLY A 38 3.44 -8.27 5.73
N ILE A 39 3.51 -9.60 5.70
CA ILE A 39 4.74 -10.37 5.41
C ILE A 39 5.29 -10.10 4.00
N LEU A 40 4.40 -9.82 3.03
CA LEU A 40 4.77 -9.59 1.63
C LEU A 40 4.29 -8.22 1.14
N PRO A 41 5.05 -7.14 1.39
CA PRO A 41 4.76 -5.82 0.84
C PRO A 41 4.73 -5.85 -0.70
N GLY A 42 3.66 -5.36 -1.31
CA GLY A 42 3.37 -5.53 -2.75
C GLY A 42 2.41 -6.69 -3.06
N GLY A 43 2.17 -7.59 -2.11
CA GLY A 43 1.27 -8.73 -2.28
C GLY A 43 1.71 -9.66 -3.41
N GLN A 44 0.74 -10.32 -4.05
CA GLN A 44 1.01 -11.37 -5.04
C GLN A 44 1.75 -10.89 -6.29
N LEU A 45 1.68 -9.59 -6.63
CA LEU A 45 2.42 -9.04 -7.77
C LEU A 45 3.94 -9.02 -7.57
N MET A 46 4.43 -9.23 -6.34
CA MET A 46 5.85 -9.44 -6.09
C MET A 46 6.38 -10.75 -6.69
N ASN A 47 5.49 -11.71 -6.97
CA ASN A 47 5.85 -13.04 -7.46
C ASN A 47 5.62 -13.21 -8.97
N THR A 48 5.19 -12.17 -9.68
CA THR A 48 5.04 -12.20 -11.14
C THR A 48 6.15 -11.42 -11.83
N THR A 49 6.53 -11.82 -13.05
CA THR A 49 7.42 -11.01 -13.88
C THR A 49 6.59 -9.95 -14.59
N ASP A 50 5.90 -10.31 -15.66
CA ASP A 50 5.31 -9.35 -16.59
C ASP A 50 3.81 -9.16 -16.30
N VAL A 51 3.40 -7.90 -16.27
CA VAL A 51 2.02 -7.48 -16.13
C VAL A 51 1.65 -6.68 -17.39
N GLU A 52 0.93 -7.32 -18.30
CA GLU A 52 0.53 -6.74 -19.60
C GLU A 52 -0.89 -6.18 -19.60
N ASN A 53 -1.65 -6.44 -18.53
CA ASN A 53 -3.10 -6.17 -18.46
C ASN A 53 -3.48 -5.14 -17.39
N TYR A 54 -2.50 -4.44 -16.79
CA TYR A 54 -2.78 -3.34 -15.88
C TYR A 54 -2.83 -2.02 -16.65
N PRO A 55 -3.97 -1.29 -16.62
CA PRO A 55 -4.15 -0.11 -17.45
C PRO A 55 -3.15 1.00 -17.11
N GLY A 56 -2.62 1.65 -18.15
CA GLY A 56 -1.63 2.73 -18.04
C GLY A 56 -0.18 2.32 -18.32
N PHE A 57 0.07 1.03 -18.58
CA PHE A 57 1.36 0.48 -19.01
C PHE A 57 1.14 -0.26 -20.34
N ASP A 58 1.22 0.45 -21.46
CA ASP A 58 0.98 -0.07 -22.81
C ASP A 58 2.05 -1.06 -23.28
N GLU A 59 3.30 -0.87 -22.85
CA GLU A 59 4.40 -1.81 -23.05
C GLU A 59 4.48 -2.89 -21.95
N GLY A 60 3.52 -2.92 -21.01
CA GLY A 60 3.57 -3.74 -19.81
C GLY A 60 4.52 -3.20 -18.74
N ILE A 61 4.57 -3.87 -17.59
CA ILE A 61 5.46 -3.52 -16.48
C ILE A 61 5.79 -4.76 -15.63
N MET A 62 6.96 -4.76 -14.97
CA MET A 62 7.25 -5.79 -13.98
C MET A 62 6.35 -5.67 -12.74
N GLY A 63 5.85 -6.79 -12.24
CA GLY A 63 5.00 -6.84 -11.04
C GLY A 63 5.59 -6.11 -9.82
N PRO A 64 6.85 -6.39 -9.43
CA PRO A 64 7.53 -5.66 -8.36
C PRO A 64 7.64 -4.15 -8.61
N ASP A 65 7.91 -3.73 -9.85
CA ASP A 65 8.04 -2.31 -10.20
C ASP A 65 6.70 -1.58 -10.10
N LEU A 66 5.60 -2.23 -10.53
CA LEU A 66 4.25 -1.71 -10.33
C LEU A 66 3.95 -1.49 -8.84
N MET A 67 4.33 -2.45 -7.98
CA MET A 67 4.12 -2.32 -6.52
C MET A 67 4.97 -1.22 -5.88
N ILE A 68 6.21 -1.04 -6.34
CA ILE A 68 7.06 0.07 -5.90
C ILE A 68 6.42 1.42 -6.29
N ILE A 69 5.87 1.53 -7.51
CA ILE A 69 5.17 2.74 -7.96
C ILE A 69 3.94 3.00 -7.09
N MET A 70 3.11 2.00 -6.83
CA MET A 70 1.91 2.14 -6.01
C MET A 70 2.23 2.51 -4.54
N ARG A 71 3.26 1.90 -3.94
CA ARG A 71 3.74 2.28 -2.60
C ARG A 71 4.15 3.75 -2.55
N LYS A 72 4.96 4.20 -3.51
CA LYS A 72 5.40 5.61 -3.61
C LYS A 72 4.22 6.57 -3.80
N GLN A 73 3.21 6.18 -4.58
CA GLN A 73 2.00 6.99 -4.76
C GLN A 73 1.22 7.14 -3.45
N ALA A 74 1.06 6.06 -2.68
CA ALA A 74 0.40 6.10 -1.37
C ALA A 74 1.16 7.00 -0.37
N GLU A 75 2.47 6.81 -0.24
CA GLU A 75 3.33 7.64 0.62
C GLU A 75 3.28 9.13 0.22
N LYS A 76 3.33 9.43 -1.09
CA LYS A 76 3.22 10.80 -1.61
C LYS A 76 1.90 11.49 -1.26
N MET A 77 0.81 10.74 -1.15
CA MET A 77 -0.49 11.27 -0.75
C MET A 77 -0.65 11.40 0.76
N GLY A 78 0.32 10.92 1.55
CA GLY A 78 0.34 11.02 3.01
C GLY A 78 -0.08 9.75 3.74
N THR A 79 -0.16 8.59 3.06
CA THR A 79 -0.39 7.31 3.74
C THR A 79 0.85 6.95 4.55
N LYS A 80 0.67 6.74 5.86
CA LYS A 80 1.73 6.19 6.71
C LYS A 80 1.76 4.68 6.51
N ILE A 81 2.90 4.14 6.12
CA ILE A 81 3.09 2.71 5.90
C ILE A 81 4.02 2.17 6.98
N ILE A 82 3.63 1.08 7.63
CA ILE A 82 4.50 0.32 8.52
C ILE A 82 4.63 -1.11 8.02
N ASP A 83 5.84 -1.65 8.14
CA ASP A 83 6.14 -3.02 7.81
C ASP A 83 6.00 -3.88 9.07
N ASP A 84 4.81 -4.43 9.24
CA ASP A 84 4.38 -5.24 10.37
C ASP A 84 3.24 -6.19 9.95
N GLU A 85 2.91 -7.17 10.79
CA GLU A 85 1.86 -8.15 10.55
C GLU A 85 0.73 -8.01 11.58
N VAL A 86 -0.51 -7.94 11.10
CA VAL A 86 -1.69 -7.97 11.97
C VAL A 86 -2.10 -9.41 12.25
N VAL A 87 -2.10 -9.78 13.52
CA VAL A 87 -2.45 -11.14 13.97
C VAL A 87 -3.94 -11.26 14.32
N SER A 88 -4.57 -10.19 14.81
CA SER A 88 -5.98 -10.19 15.19
C SER A 88 -6.61 -8.79 15.11
N VAL A 89 -7.93 -8.75 14.97
CA VAL A 89 -8.80 -7.57 15.07
C VAL A 89 -10.01 -7.92 15.94
N ASP A 90 -10.59 -6.93 16.62
CA ASP A 90 -11.84 -7.01 17.39
C ASP A 90 -12.91 -6.14 16.71
#